data_AF-A0A8T6YLA3-F1
#
_entry.id   AF-A0A8T6YLA3-F1
#
_cell.length_a   1.000
_cell.length_b   1.000
_cell.length_c   1.000
_cell.angle_alpha   90.00
_cell.angle_beta   90.00
_cell.angle_gamma   90.00
#
_symmetry.space_group_name_H-M   'P 1'
#
loop_
_entity.id
_entity.type
_entity.pdbx_description
1 polymer ?
#
loop_
_entity_poly.entity_id
_entity_poly.type
_entity_poly.pdbx_seq_one_letter_code
_entity_poly.pdbx_strand_id
1 'polypeptide(L)' 'MSEKPEDRSDESRKHHIAYYNSLTKVIQDIQNEIKDETEPQILEHLNKRVEAMELDKKRIRDMFPDIEG' A
#
# COMPACT_ATOMS: atom_id res chain seq x y z
N MET A 1 0.25 21.20 13.94
CA MET A 1 0.45 19.74 13.85
C MET A 1 1.94 19.54 13.68
N SER A 2 2.68 19.07 14.71
CA SER A 2 4.07 18.65 14.48
C SER A 2 4.02 17.32 13.77
N GLU A 3 4.13 17.34 12.44
CA GLU A 3 4.43 16.14 11.67
C GLU A 3 5.75 15.58 12.23
N LYS A 4 5.67 14.40 12.84
CA LYS A 4 6.90 13.70 13.25
C LYS A 4 7.67 13.40 11.96
N PRO A 5 8.96 13.72 11.89
CA PRO A 5 9.76 13.38 10.72
C PRO A 5 9.66 11.86 10.50
N GLU A 6 9.31 11.45 9.28
CA GLU A 6 9.31 10.04 8.90
C GLU A 6 10.73 9.48 9.05
N ASP A 7 10.86 8.36 9.76
CA ASP A 7 12.15 7.71 9.99
C ASP A 7 12.65 7.09 8.68
N ARG A 8 13.82 7.55 8.21
CA ARG A 8 14.47 7.08 6.98
C ARG A 8 15.73 6.25 7.24
N SER A 9 15.90 5.75 8.47
CA SER A 9 17.00 4.84 8.83
C SER A 9 16.98 3.55 7.99
N ASP A 10 18.12 2.85 7.93
CA ASP A 10 18.25 1.58 7.18
C ASP A 10 17.32 0.48 7.70
N GLU A 11 17.07 0.44 9.01
CA GLU A 11 16.11 -0.50 9.60
C GLU A 11 14.67 -0.15 9.22
N SER A 12 14.31 1.14 9.27
CA SER A 12 13.03 1.63 8.76
C SER A 12 12.84 1.26 7.28
N ARG A 13 13.88 1.46 6.45
CA ARG A 13 13.89 1.09 5.04
C ARG A 13 13.59 -0.39 4.81
N LYS A 14 14.23 -1.31 5.55
CA LYS A 14 13.95 -2.76 5.44
C LYS A 14 12.49 -3.09 5.73
N HIS A 15 11.93 -2.51 6.79
CA HIS A 15 10.53 -2.70 7.14
C HIS A 15 9.57 -2.15 6.08
N HIS A 16 9.86 -0.95 5.56
CA HIS A 16 9.05 -0.35 4.49
C HIS A 16 9.13 -1.12 3.18
N ILE A 17 10.30 -1.67 2.81
CA ILE A 17 10.43 -2.54 1.62
C ILE A 17 9.62 -3.83 1.79
N ALA A 18 9.74 -4.49 2.95
CA ALA A 18 8.99 -5.71 3.22
C ALA A 18 7.47 -5.46 3.17
N TYR A 19 7.02 -4.34 3.76
CA TYR A 19 5.63 -3.91 3.69
C TYR A 19 5.20 -3.58 2.25
N TYR A 20 6.00 -2.80 1.50
CA TYR A 20 5.75 -2.46 0.10
C TYR A 20 5.53 -3.70 -0.78
N ASN A 21 6.39 -4.72 -0.63
CA ASN A 21 6.25 -5.97 -1.36
C ASN A 21 4.98 -6.74 -0.95
N SER A 22 4.64 -6.72 0.34
CA SER A 22 3.41 -7.34 0.84
C SER A 22 2.15 -6.67 0.27
N LEU A 23 2.16 -5.35 0.10
CA LEU A 23 1.03 -4.58 -0.43
C LEU A 23 0.67 -5.02 -1.84
N THR A 24 1.66 -5.31 -2.70
CA THR A 24 1.40 -5.80 -4.06
C THR A 24 0.57 -7.08 -4.06
N LYS A 25 0.90 -8.04 -3.17
CA LYS A 25 0.14 -9.29 -3.05
C LYS A 25 -1.28 -9.04 -2.53
N VAL A 26 -1.41 -8.25 -1.47
CA VAL A 26 -2.72 -7.95 -0.87
C VAL A 26 -3.63 -7.19 -1.84
N ILE A 27 -3.10 -6.22 -2.58
CA ILE A 27 -3.84 -5.51 -3.64
C ILE A 27 -4.33 -6.50 -4.70
N GLN A 28 -3.47 -7.41 -5.15
CA GLN A 28 -3.84 -8.40 -6.16
C GLN A 28 -4.94 -9.35 -5.67
N ASP A 29 -4.87 -9.78 -4.41
CA ASP A 29 -5.88 -10.64 -3.79
C ASP A 29 -7.23 -9.89 -3.69
N ILE A 30 -7.25 -8.63 -3.25
CA ILE A 30 -8.46 -7.80 -3.20
C ILE A 30 -9.02 -7.54 -4.60
N GLN A 31 -8.18 -7.29 -5.60
CA GLN A 31 -8.62 -7.13 -6.99
C GLN A 31 -9.25 -8.40 -7.56
N ASN A 32 -8.84 -9.58 -7.08
CA ASN A 32 -9.50 -10.82 -7.45
C ASN A 32 -10.85 -10.97 -6.73
N GLU A 33 -10.94 -10.60 -5.45
CA GLU A 33 -12.21 -10.54 -4.70
C GLU A 33 -13.23 -9.61 -5.37
N ILE A 34 -12.78 -8.43 -5.85
CA ILE A 34 -13.61 -7.47 -6.59
C ILE A 34 -14.22 -8.08 -7.86
N LYS A 35 -13.54 -9.02 -8.54
CA LYS A 35 -14.06 -9.63 -9.79
C LYS A 35 -15.28 -10.50 -9.55
N ASP A 36 -15.35 -11.12 -8.38
CA ASP A 36 -16.41 -12.05 -8.01
C ASP A 36 -17.51 -11.39 -7.15
N GLU A 37 -17.29 -10.15 -6.69
CA GLU A 37 -18.23 -9.41 -5.86
C GLU A 37 -19.28 -8.66 -6.68
N THR A 38 -20.53 -8.71 -6.21
CA THR A 38 -21.69 -8.06 -6.87
C THR A 38 -22.34 -6.99 -6.00
N GLU A 39 -22.09 -7.00 -4.69
CA GLU A 39 -22.67 -6.07 -3.73
C GLU A 39 -21.98 -4.70 -3.83
N PRO A 40 -22.69 -3.62 -4.22
CA PRO A 40 -22.07 -2.32 -4.49
C PRO A 40 -21.33 -1.70 -3.29
N GLN A 41 -21.84 -1.92 -2.08
CA GLN A 41 -21.21 -1.40 -0.86
C GLN A 41 -19.89 -2.11 -0.55
N ILE A 42 -19.81 -3.42 -0.83
CA ILE A 42 -18.60 -4.20 -0.65
C ILE A 42 -17.59 -3.80 -1.71
N LEU A 43 -18.01 -3.66 -2.98
CA LEU A 43 -17.16 -3.13 -4.05
C LEU A 43 -16.58 -1.76 -3.72
N GLU A 44 -17.38 -0.83 -3.20
CA GLU A 44 -16.90 0.49 -2.79
C GLU A 44 -15.86 0.39 -1.67
N HIS A 45 -16.09 -0.48 -0.67
CA HIS A 45 -15.15 -0.72 0.42
C HIS A 45 -13.83 -1.30 -0.08
N LEU A 46 -13.87 -2.33 -0.92
CA LEU A 46 -12.69 -2.99 -1.47
C LEU A 46 -11.88 -2.02 -2.34
N ASN A 47 -12.54 -1.21 -3.18
CA ASN A 47 -11.87 -0.19 -3.99
C ASN A 47 -11.18 0.88 -3.12
N LYS A 48 -11.83 1.37 -2.05
CA LYS A 48 -11.20 2.31 -1.10
C LYS A 48 -9.96 1.72 -0.42
N ARG A 49 -9.99 0.42 -0.10
CA ARG A 49 -8.83 -0.28 0.45
C ARG A 49 -7.67 -0.34 -0.55
N VAL A 50 -7.94 -0.66 -1.81
CA VAL A 50 -6.93 -0.66 -2.87
C VAL A 50 -6.33 0.73 -3.05
N GLU A 51 -7.17 1.78 -3.12
CA GLU A 51 -6.71 3.16 -3.28
C GLU A 51 -5.78 3.59 -2.13
N ALA A 52 -6.17 3.31 -0.88
CA ALA A 52 -5.34 3.62 0.28
C ALA A 52 -3.98 2.89 0.25
N MET A 53 -3.97 1.61 -0.17
CA MET A 53 -2.74 0.82 -0.28
C MET A 53 -1.82 1.32 -1.41
N GLU A 54 -2.37 1.74 -2.54
CA GLU A 54 -1.59 2.33 -3.65
C GLU A 54 -0.99 3.69 -3.25
N LEU A 55 -1.72 4.51 -2.49
CA LEU A 55 -1.19 5.75 -1.91
C LEU A 55 -0.04 5.46 -0.94
N ASP A 56 -0.14 4.41 -0.13
CA ASP A 56 0.93 3.96 0.76
C ASP A 56 2.16 3.47 -0.02
N LYS A 57 1.97 2.68 -1.09
CA LYS A 57 3.06 2.28 -1.99
C LYS A 57 3.76 3.48 -2.60
N LYS A 58 3.00 4.46 -3.07
CA LYS A 58 3.54 5.71 -3.61
C LYS A 58 4.36 6.46 -2.55
N ARG A 59 3.83 6.63 -1.34
CA ARG A 59 4.55 7.28 -0.23
C ARG A 59 5.87 6.58 0.09
N ILE A 60 5.88 5.25 0.13
CA ILE A 60 7.11 4.47 0.39
C ILE A 60 8.14 4.66 -0.73
N ARG A 61 7.70 4.68 -1.99
CA ARG A 61 8.58 4.98 -3.14
C ARG A 61 9.12 6.40 -3.09
N ASP A 62 8.31 7.37 -2.67
CA ASP A 62 8.75 8.77 -2.52
C ASP A 62 9.75 8.93 -1.36
N MET A 63 9.61 8.12 -0.28
CA MET A 63 10.58 8.07 0.81
C MET A 63 11.90 7.38 0.42
N PHE A 64 11.81 6.31 -0.38
CA PHE A 64 12.92 5.45 -0.76
C PHE A 64 12.91 5.22 -2.28
N PRO A 65 13.37 6.19 -3.09
CA PRO A 65 13.28 6.15 -4.56
C PRO A 65 14.09 5.02 -5.19
N ASP A 66 15.07 4.49 -4.45
CA ASP A 66 15.92 3.37 -4.86
C ASP A 66 15.25 1.99 -4.64
N ILE A 67 13.99 1.95 -4.19
CA ILE A 67 13.20 0.71 -4.20
C ILE A 67 12.84 0.43 -5.66
N GLU A 68 13.65 -0.37 -6.33
CA GLU A 68 13.23 -1.06 -7.56
C GLU A 68 12.21 -2.13 -7.16
N GLY A 69 10.98 -1.94 -7.64
CA GLY A 69 9.90 -2.94 -7.55
C GLY A 69 9.88 -3.82 -8.78
#